data_AF-A0A376LHY4-F1
#
_entry.id   AF-A0A376LHY4-F1
#
_cell.length_a   1.000
_cell.length_b   1.000
_cell.length_c   1.000
_cell.angle_alpha   90.00
_cell.angle_beta   90.00
_cell.angle_gamma   90.00
#
_symmetry.space_group_name_H-M   'P 1'
#
loop_
_entity.id
_entity.type
_entity.pdbx_description
1 polymer ?
#
loop_
_entity_poly.entity_id
_entity_poly.type
_entity_poly.pdbx_seq_one_letter_code
_entity_poly.pdbx_strand_id
1 'polypeptide(L)'
;MQIGGNIGRMVLDVFRLKGDEARHTLLATGAAAGLAAAFNAPLAGILFIIEEMRPQFRYTLISIKAVFIGVIMSTIMYRIFNHEVALIDVGKLSDAPLNTLWLYLILGIIFGIFGPIFNKWVLGMQDLLHRVHGGNITKWY
;
A
#
# COMPACT_ATOMS: atom_id res chain seq x y z
N MET A 1 5.19 3.39 -2.95
CA MET A 1 5.56 2.02 -2.49
C MET A 1 6.79 1.45 -3.20
N GLN A 2 6.79 1.30 -4.53
CA GLN A 2 7.92 0.69 -5.27
C GLN A 2 9.27 1.38 -4.99
N ILE A 3 9.30 2.72 -4.99
CA ILE A 3 10.51 3.49 -4.64
C ILE A 3 11.03 3.14 -3.24
N GLY A 4 10.14 3.07 -2.24
CA GLY A 4 10.52 2.70 -0.88
C GLY A 4 11.07 1.28 -0.77
N GLY A 5 10.47 0.32 -1.48
CA GLY A 5 11.00 -1.05 -1.57
C GLY A 5 12.39 -1.10 -2.21
N ASN A 6 12.61 -0.33 -3.28
CA ASN A 6 13.91 -0.22 -3.94
C ASN A 6 14.96 0.44 -3.03
N ILE A 7 14.59 1.44 -2.20
CA ILE A 7 15.49 2.01 -1.19
C ILE A 7 15.87 0.96 -0.14
N GLY A 8 14.90 0.16 0.33
CA GLY A 8 15.17 -0.95 1.24
C GLY A 8 16.16 -1.96 0.64
N ARG A 9 16.00 -2.27 -0.66
CA ARG A 9 16.93 -3.13 -1.41
C ARG A 9 18.31 -2.49 -1.58
N MET A 10 18.38 -1.20 -1.91
CA MET A 10 19.63 -0.46 -2.03
C MET A 10 20.44 -0.51 -0.73
N VAL A 11 19.79 -0.27 0.42
CA VAL A 11 20.45 -0.32 1.74
C VAL A 11 20.97 -1.73 2.02
N LEU A 12 20.18 -2.77 1.73
CA LEU A 12 20.63 -4.16 1.85
C LEU A 12 21.92 -4.42 1.05
N ASP A 13 21.97 -3.97 -0.21
CA ASP A 13 23.08 -4.20 -1.12
C ASP A 13 24.33 -3.36 -0.74
N VAL A 14 24.15 -2.10 -0.31
CA VAL A 14 25.24 -1.21 0.16
C VAL A 14 25.91 -1.77 1.42
N PHE A 15 25.13 -2.20 2.41
CA PHE A 15 25.66 -2.78 3.64
C PHE A 15 25.98 -4.28 3.52
N ARG A 16 25.78 -4.88 2.34
CA ARG A 16 26.06 -6.29 2.02
C ARG A 16 25.48 -7.28 3.03
N LEU A 17 24.28 -6.99 3.52
CA LEU A 17 23.58 -7.83 4.49
C LEU A 17 23.17 -9.15 3.82
N LYS A 18 23.49 -10.27 4.45
CA LYS A 18 23.20 -11.62 3.94
C LYS A 18 21.98 -12.21 4.65
N GLY A 19 21.24 -13.05 3.93
CA GLY A 19 20.11 -13.80 4.47
C GLY A 19 18.74 -13.33 3.94
N ASP A 20 17.83 -14.29 3.82
CA ASP A 20 16.49 -14.07 3.29
C ASP A 20 15.63 -13.19 4.21
N GLU A 21 15.85 -13.28 5.53
CA GLU A 21 15.18 -12.44 6.52
C GLU A 21 15.49 -10.96 6.32
N ALA A 22 16.78 -10.60 6.23
CA ALA A 22 17.20 -9.22 6.00
C ALA A 22 16.64 -8.68 4.68
N ARG A 23 16.68 -9.50 3.62
CA ARG A 23 16.12 -9.14 2.31
C ARG A 23 14.63 -8.86 2.39
N HIS A 24 13.83 -9.83 2.84
CA HIS A 24 12.37 -9.68 2.87
C HIS A 24 11.93 -8.57 3.83
N THR A 25 12.58 -8.46 4.98
CA THR A 25 12.26 -7.43 5.97
C THR A 25 12.57 -6.03 5.44
N LEU A 26 13.74 -5.77 4.88
CA LEU A 26 14.08 -4.41 4.42
C LEU A 26 13.25 -3.98 3.20
N LEU A 27 12.96 -4.89 2.27
CA LEU A 27 12.05 -4.63 1.15
C LEU A 27 10.63 -4.31 1.65
N ALA A 28 10.09 -5.10 2.57
CA ALA A 28 8.77 -4.90 3.14
C ALA A 28 8.69 -3.60 3.95
N THR A 29 9.66 -3.33 4.81
CA THR A 29 9.76 -2.09 5.59
C THR A 29 9.82 -0.87 4.69
N GLY A 30 10.61 -0.91 3.61
CA GLY A 30 10.70 0.19 2.65
C GLY A 30 9.39 0.44 1.91
N ALA A 31 8.71 -0.63 1.47
CA ALA A 31 7.40 -0.51 0.84
C ALA A 31 6.34 0.07 1.79
N ALA A 32 6.30 -0.41 3.05
CA ALA A 32 5.41 0.07 4.10
C ALA A 32 5.65 1.56 4.42
N ALA A 33 6.90 1.93 4.61
CA ALA A 33 7.32 3.31 4.86
C ALA A 33 6.88 4.23 3.71
N GLY A 34 7.07 3.79 2.47
CA GLY A 34 6.63 4.53 1.30
C GLY A 34 5.11 4.67 1.18
N LEU A 35 4.32 3.70 1.68
CA LEU A 35 2.86 3.82 1.76
C LEU A 35 2.44 4.77 2.89
N ALA A 36 3.05 4.62 4.07
CA ALA A 36 2.77 5.44 5.24
C ALA A 36 3.05 6.92 4.99
N ALA A 37 4.17 7.26 4.33
CA ALA A 37 4.49 8.62 3.95
C ALA A 37 3.60 9.19 2.84
N ALA A 38 3.03 8.35 1.96
CA ALA A 38 2.12 8.83 0.92
C ALA A 38 0.76 9.29 1.47
N PHE A 39 0.30 8.68 2.58
CA PHE A 39 -1.04 8.92 3.14
C PHE A 39 -1.04 9.46 4.57
N ASN A 40 0.12 9.74 5.17
CA ASN A 40 0.27 10.03 6.60
C ASN A 40 -0.41 8.99 7.51
N ALA A 41 -0.44 7.73 7.06
CA ALA A 41 -1.21 6.64 7.65
C ALA A 41 -0.29 5.48 8.07
N PRO A 42 0.39 5.57 9.23
CA PRO A 42 1.39 4.59 9.66
C PRO A 42 0.79 3.18 9.84
N LEU A 43 -0.39 3.07 10.44
CA LEU A 43 -1.03 1.76 10.65
C LEU A 43 -1.45 1.10 9.33
N ALA A 44 -1.94 1.88 8.36
CA ALA A 44 -2.30 1.35 7.04
C ALA A 44 -1.05 0.81 6.31
N GLY A 45 0.08 1.51 6.39
CA GLY A 45 1.36 1.05 5.85
C GLY A 45 1.78 -0.33 6.39
N ILE A 46 1.65 -0.52 7.70
CA ILE A 46 2.02 -1.77 8.37
C ILE A 46 1.03 -2.88 8.05
N LEU A 47 -0.28 -2.61 8.14
CA LEU A 47 -1.33 -3.59 7.88
C LEU A 47 -1.29 -4.09 6.44
N PHE A 48 -1.02 -3.19 5.48
CA PHE A 48 -0.84 -3.55 4.07
C PHE A 48 0.28 -4.58 3.85
N ILE A 49 1.38 -4.49 4.60
CA ILE A 49 2.43 -5.52 4.52
C ILE A 49 1.97 -6.86 5.09
N ILE A 50 1.21 -6.83 6.18
CA ILE A 50 0.75 -8.05 6.87
C ILE A 50 -0.33 -8.77 6.07
N GLU A 51 -1.25 -8.02 5.47
CA GLU A 51 -2.46 -8.54 4.81
C GLU A 51 -2.28 -8.82 3.32
N GLU A 52 -1.65 -7.90 2.56
CA GLU A 52 -1.59 -7.99 1.09
C GLU A 52 -0.20 -8.42 0.57
N MET A 53 0.88 -7.82 1.09
CA MET A 53 2.23 -8.04 0.51
C MET A 53 2.95 -9.27 1.05
N ARG A 54 2.51 -9.83 2.19
CA ARG A 54 3.11 -11.05 2.74
C ARG A 54 2.77 -12.21 1.80
N PRO A 55 3.74 -13.07 1.44
CA PRO A 55 3.43 -14.28 0.69
C PRO A 55 2.37 -15.13 1.41
N GLN A 56 1.16 -15.16 0.86
CA GLN A 56 -0.02 -15.75 1.49
C GLN A 56 0.10 -17.27 1.73
N PHE A 57 1.00 -17.94 0.99
CA PHE A 57 1.13 -19.40 0.97
C PHE A 57 2.43 -19.94 1.58
N ARG A 58 3.34 -19.07 2.08
CA ARG A 58 4.62 -19.49 2.68
C ARG A 58 4.97 -18.63 3.89
N TYR A 59 5.45 -19.27 4.96
CA TYR A 59 5.93 -18.52 6.11
C TYR A 59 7.13 -17.67 5.70
N THR A 60 7.01 -16.36 5.93
CA THR A 60 8.08 -15.39 5.69
C THR A 60 8.65 -14.89 7.00
N LEU A 61 9.97 -14.70 7.00
CA LEU A 61 10.76 -14.12 8.08
C LEU A 61 10.65 -12.58 8.11
N ILE A 62 9.49 -12.01 7.78
CA ILE A 62 9.32 -10.55 7.86
C ILE A 62 9.25 -10.16 9.33
N SER A 63 10.25 -9.42 9.80
CA SER A 63 10.25 -8.89 11.15
C SER A 63 9.30 -7.69 11.25
N ILE A 64 8.09 -7.93 11.77
CA ILE A 64 7.08 -6.88 11.97
C ILE A 64 7.65 -5.72 12.79
N LYS A 65 8.48 -6.00 13.81
CA LYS A 65 9.15 -4.96 14.62
C LYS A 65 10.00 -4.02 13.76
N ALA A 66 10.74 -4.55 12.79
CA ALA A 66 11.55 -3.73 11.89
C ALA A 66 10.67 -2.89 10.94
N VAL A 67 9.53 -3.43 10.49
CA VAL A 67 8.55 -2.69 9.67
C VAL A 67 8.00 -1.50 10.46
N PHE A 68 7.63 -1.69 11.73
CA PHE A 68 7.18 -0.60 12.61
C PHE A 68 8.20 0.53 12.69
N ILE A 69 9.48 0.20 12.93
CA ILE A 69 10.54 1.21 13.07
C ILE A 69 10.67 2.04 11.79
N GLY A 70 10.73 1.40 10.61
CA GLY A 70 10.85 2.13 9.34
C GLY A 70 9.63 3.00 9.03
N VAL A 71 8.43 2.52 9.34
CA VAL A 71 7.18 3.28 9.16
C VAL A 71 7.12 4.49 10.09
N ILE A 72 7.53 4.34 11.35
CA ILE A 72 7.60 5.44 12.32
C ILE A 72 8.54 6.52 11.79
N MET A 73 9.77 6.14 11.41
CA MET A 73 10.74 7.10 10.88
C MET A 73 10.23 7.81 9.63
N SER A 74 9.61 7.08 8.70
CA SER A 74 9.07 7.66 7.48
C SER A 74 7.91 8.63 7.75
N THR A 75 7.07 8.33 8.74
CA THR A 75 5.94 9.19 9.13
C THR A 75 6.43 10.44 9.85
N ILE A 76 7.47 10.33 10.69
CA ILE A 76 8.12 11.49 11.31
C ILE A 76 8.69 12.40 10.21
N MET A 77 9.41 11.85 9.24
CA MET A 77 9.93 12.64 8.11
C MET A 77 8.80 13.34 7.36
N TYR A 78 7.71 12.63 7.03
CA TYR A 78 6.55 13.26 6.39
C TYR A 78 6.00 14.43 7.21
N ARG A 79 5.83 14.24 8.53
CA ARG A 79 5.25 15.26 9.42
C ARG A 79 6.15 16.47 9.59
N ILE A 80 7.48 16.31 9.64
CA ILE A 80 8.40 17.46 9.71
C ILE A 80 8.11 18.46 8.58
N PHE A 81 7.86 17.98 7.37
CA PHE A 81 7.59 18.85 6.21
C PHE A 81 6.11 19.22 6.03
N ASN A 82 5.17 18.54 6.70
CA ASN A 82 3.72 18.66 6.45
C ASN A 82 2.91 18.72 7.77
N HIS A 83 3.41 19.38 8.82
CA HIS A 83 2.94 19.19 10.21
C HIS A 83 1.55 19.75 10.57
N GLU A 84 0.86 20.46 9.69
CA GLU A 84 -0.36 21.20 10.07
C GLU A 84 -1.57 20.97 9.16
N VAL A 85 -1.43 20.17 8.11
CA VAL A 85 -2.49 19.95 7.12
C VAL A 85 -2.78 18.47 6.99
N ALA A 86 -4.03 18.08 7.30
CA ALA A 86 -4.53 16.76 6.98
C ALA A 86 -4.77 16.67 5.47
N LEU A 87 -4.47 15.51 4.87
CA LEU A 87 -4.76 15.24 3.45
C LEU A 87 -6.26 15.36 3.15
N ILE A 88 -7.10 14.97 4.11
CA ILE A 88 -8.56 15.05 4.03
C ILE A 88 -9.06 15.47 5.42
N ASP A 89 -9.79 16.58 5.48
CA ASP A 89 -10.53 17.01 6.67
C ASP A 89 -12.04 16.88 6.38
N VAL A 90 -12.72 16.03 7.15
CA VAL A 90 -14.16 15.75 7.02
C VAL A 90 -14.93 16.36 8.21
N GLY A 91 -14.24 16.97 9.16
CA GLY A 91 -14.82 17.39 10.43
C GLY A 91 -15.33 16.21 11.25
N LYS A 92 -16.28 16.48 12.16
CA LYS A 92 -16.87 15.46 13.03
C LYS A 92 -18.27 15.08 12.54
N LEU A 93 -18.42 13.82 12.15
CA LEU A 93 -19.69 13.23 11.76
C LEU A 93 -20.46 12.72 12.98
N SER A 94 -21.77 12.51 12.82
CA SER A 94 -22.64 11.91 13.83
C SER A 94 -22.34 10.43 14.04
N ASP A 95 -22.58 9.93 15.25
CA ASP A 95 -22.47 8.51 15.57
C ASP A 95 -23.46 7.66 14.74
N ALA A 96 -23.09 6.42 14.45
CA ALA A 96 -23.93 5.47 13.72
C ALA A 96 -24.72 4.58 14.72
N PRO A 97 -26.05 4.74 14.85
CA PRO A 97 -26.83 3.91 15.77
C PRO A 97 -26.94 2.46 15.25
N LEU A 98 -27.09 1.49 16.15
CA LEU A 98 -27.10 0.05 15.80
C LEU A 98 -28.16 -0.33 14.76
N ASN A 99 -29.32 0.36 14.77
CA ASN A 99 -30.40 0.12 13.79
C ASN A 99 -30.06 0.61 12.37
N THR A 100 -28.97 1.33 12.16
CA THR A 100 -28.50 1.78 10.83
C THR A 100 -27.44 0.87 10.23
N LEU A 101 -26.89 -0.08 11.00
CA LEU A 101 -25.78 -0.93 10.56
C LEU A 101 -26.11 -1.79 9.32
N TRP A 102 -27.38 -2.19 9.14
CA TRP A 102 -27.81 -2.95 7.97
C TRP A 102 -27.67 -2.15 6.66
N LEU A 103 -27.73 -0.81 6.71
CA LEU A 103 -27.50 0.04 5.53
C LEU A 103 -26.04 -0.08 5.04
N TYR A 104 -25.08 -0.14 5.97
CA TYR A 104 -23.67 -0.36 5.65
C TYR A 104 -23.41 -1.77 5.09
N LEU A 105 -24.17 -2.77 5.53
CA LEU A 105 -24.12 -4.11 4.95
C LEU A 105 -24.59 -4.11 3.48
N ILE A 106 -25.71 -3.45 3.18
CA ILE A 106 -26.20 -3.30 1.79
C ILE A 106 -25.15 -2.59 0.94
N LEU A 107 -24.57 -1.50 1.46
CA LEU A 107 -23.48 -0.79 0.78
C LEU A 107 -22.29 -1.71 0.52
N GLY A 108 -21.91 -2.54 1.48
CA GLY A 108 -20.86 -3.56 1.33
C GLY A 108 -21.18 -4.59 0.26
N ILE A 109 -22.42 -5.03 0.14
CA ILE A 109 -22.86 -5.95 -0.94
C ILE A 109 -22.74 -5.26 -2.31
N ILE A 110 -23.15 -4.00 -2.42
CA ILE A 110 -23.02 -3.22 -3.66
C ILE A 110 -21.55 -3.13 -4.09
N PHE A 111 -20.65 -2.75 -3.17
CA PHE A 111 -19.21 -2.72 -3.47
C PHE A 111 -18.62 -4.11 -3.73
N GLY A 112 -19.12 -5.15 -3.05
CA GLY A 112 -18.70 -6.54 -3.25
C GLY A 112 -19.03 -7.07 -4.65
N ILE A 113 -20.17 -6.68 -5.23
CA ILE A 113 -20.54 -7.01 -6.62
C ILE A 113 -19.75 -6.14 -7.60
N PHE A 114 -19.59 -4.85 -7.30
CA PHE A 114 -18.89 -3.92 -8.17
C PHE A 114 -17.38 -4.21 -8.28
N GLY A 115 -16.73 -4.67 -7.22
CA GLY A 115 -15.29 -4.94 -7.17
C GLY A 115 -14.80 -5.87 -8.30
N PRO A 116 -15.36 -7.08 -8.46
CA PRO A 116 -15.00 -7.98 -9.57
C PRO A 116 -15.28 -7.39 -10.97
N ILE A 117 -16.32 -6.58 -11.12
CA ILE A 117 -16.65 -5.90 -12.39
C ILE A 117 -15.54 -4.89 -12.72
N PHE A 118 -15.18 -4.05 -11.74
CA PHE A 118 -14.10 -3.08 -11.89
C PHE A 118 -12.76 -3.77 -12.21
N ASN A 119 -12.44 -4.88 -11.54
CA ASN A 119 -11.23 -5.66 -11.84
C ASN A 119 -11.20 -6.16 -13.29
N LYS A 120 -12.34 -6.65 -13.81
CA LYS A 120 -12.44 -7.06 -15.22
C LYS A 120 -12.23 -5.90 -16.17
N TRP A 121 -12.77 -4.72 -15.85
CA TRP A 121 -12.60 -3.52 -16.68
C TRP A 121 -11.15 -3.04 -16.69
N VAL A 122 -10.47 -3.01 -15.55
CA VAL A 122 -9.05 -2.62 -15.47
C VAL A 122 -8.20 -3.53 -16.35
N LEU A 123 -8.36 -4.85 -16.22
CA LEU A 123 -7.60 -5.82 -17.02
C LEU A 123 -7.96 -5.72 -18.52
N GLY A 124 -9.24 -5.67 -18.86
CA GLY A 124 -9.68 -5.55 -20.25
C GLY A 124 -9.26 -4.24 -20.91
N MET A 125 -9.21 -3.14 -20.15
CA MET A 125 -8.73 -1.85 -20.65
C MET A 125 -7.23 -1.87 -20.90
N GLN A 126 -6.44 -2.51 -20.04
CA GLN A 126 -5.00 -2.70 -20.28
C GLN A 126 -4.76 -3.44 -21.61
N ASP A 127 -5.53 -4.50 -21.89
CA ASP A 127 -5.44 -5.22 -23.16
C ASP A 127 -5.87 -4.37 -24.36
N LEU A 128 -6.95 -3.60 -24.21
CA LEU A 128 -7.45 -2.73 -25.27
C LEU A 128 -6.42 -1.65 -25.61
N LEU A 129 -5.88 -0.97 -24.61
CA LEU A 129 -4.84 0.04 -24.80
C LEU A 129 -3.58 -0.58 -25.42
N HIS A 130 -3.18 -1.77 -24.95
CA HIS A 130 -2.04 -2.48 -25.52
C HIS A 130 -2.19 -2.74 -27.02
N ARG A 131 -3.40 -3.05 -27.50
CA ARG A 131 -3.67 -3.25 -28.93
C ARG A 131 -3.51 -1.96 -29.75
N VAL A 132 -3.78 -0.80 -29.16
CA VAL A 132 -3.67 0.51 -29.87
C VAL A 132 -2.21 0.81 -30.23
N HIS A 133 -1.30 0.67 -29.26
CA HIS A 133 0.12 0.97 -29.48
C HIS A 133 0.94 -0.26 -29.92
N GLY A 134 0.42 -1.48 -29.74
CA GLY A 134 1.07 -2.73 -30.16
C GLY A 134 2.45 -2.95 -29.55
N GLY A 135 2.72 -2.35 -28.39
CA GLY A 135 4.04 -2.33 -27.74
C GLY A 135 5.08 -1.40 -28.37
N ASN A 136 4.74 -0.59 -29.38
CA ASN A 136 5.67 0.38 -29.97
C ASN A 136 5.75 1.65 -29.10
N ILE A 137 6.96 1.99 -28.65
CA ILE A 137 7.21 3.15 -27.77
C ILE A 137 6.77 4.49 -28.40
N THR A 138 6.89 4.65 -29.71
CA THR A 138 6.49 5.87 -30.43
C THR A 138 4.98 6.04 -30.49
N LYS A 139 4.22 4.95 -30.41
CA LYS A 139 2.74 4.99 -30.36
C LYS A 139 2.20 5.02 -28.93
N TRP A 140 3.03 4.70 -27.95
CA TRP A 140 2.66 4.70 -26.54
C TRP A 140 2.71 6.13 -25.98
N TYR A 141 3.73 6.91 -26.37
CA TYR A 141 3.92 8.30 -25.97
C TYR A 141 3.04 9.28 -26.74
#